data_AF-A0A7C6Z098-F1
#
_entry.id   AF-A0A7C6Z098-F1
#
_cell.length_a   1.000
_cell.length_b   1.000
_cell.length_c   1.000
_cell.angle_alpha   90.00
_cell.angle_beta   90.00
_cell.angle_gamma   90.00
#
_symmetry.space_group_name_H-M   'P 1'
#
loop_
_entity.id
_entity.type
_entity.pdbx_description
1 polymer ?
#
loop_
_entity_poly.entity_id
_entity_poly.type
_entity_poly.pdbx_seq_one_letter_code
_entity_poly.pdbx_strand_id
1 'polypeptide(L)'
;MLLRKLLEGLSPLEINGEIDIDISNIIFDSRKAIKNSLFVCIDGTTVDGHSFIPQAIENGAVALIVQKEVDIPDGITSVRIEDTRYGLAHVSGKFFNNPSGCFKLVGITGTKGKTTTTFMLKNILEAAG
;
A
#
# COMPACT_ATOMS: atom_id res chain seq x y z
N MET A 1 10.66 8.68 -3.43
CA MET A 1 10.82 7.66 -4.50
C MET A 1 9.79 7.99 -5.55
N LEU A 2 10.19 8.05 -6.83
CA LEU A 2 9.26 8.43 -7.91
C LEU A 2 8.10 7.45 -8.04
N LEU A 3 6.89 7.98 -8.25
CA LEU A 3 5.67 7.19 -8.47
C LEU A 3 5.83 6.19 -9.61
N ARG A 4 6.42 6.59 -10.75
CA ARG A 4 6.68 5.67 -11.87
C ARG A 4 7.43 4.39 -11.46
N LYS A 5 8.38 4.49 -10.52
CA LYS A 5 9.15 3.33 -10.05
C LYS A 5 8.31 2.39 -9.20
N LEU A 6 7.38 2.95 -8.42
CA LEU A 6 6.42 2.17 -7.64
C LEU A 6 5.44 1.43 -8.55
N LEU A 7 5.06 2.03 -9.67
CA LEU A 7 4.12 1.46 -10.63
C LEU A 7 4.73 0.44 -11.60
N GLU A 8 6.05 0.44 -11.79
CA GLU A 8 6.71 -0.57 -12.64
C GLU A 8 6.28 -1.99 -12.24
N GLY A 9 5.79 -2.79 -13.19
CA GLY A 9 5.32 -4.15 -12.95
C GLY A 9 3.89 -4.27 -12.40
N LEU A 10 3.22 -3.16 -12.11
CA LEU A 10 1.75 -3.12 -12.04
C LEU A 10 1.18 -2.98 -13.45
N SER A 11 -0.09 -3.38 -13.62
CA SER A 11 -0.88 -3.17 -14.84
C SER A 11 -1.99 -2.16 -14.58
N PRO A 12 -1.73 -0.84 -14.69
CA PRO A 12 -2.76 0.19 -14.63
C PRO A 12 -3.77 0.02 -15.76
N LEU A 13 -5.06 0.11 -15.41
CA LEU A 13 -6.13 0.28 -16.39
C LEU A 13 -6.10 1.69 -16.97
N GLU A 14 -5.73 2.67 -16.14
CA GLU A 14 -5.77 4.08 -16.49
C GLU A 14 -4.85 4.88 -15.56
N ILE A 15 -4.21 5.92 -16.11
CA ILE A 15 -3.40 6.87 -15.34
C ILE A 15 -3.80 8.28 -15.78
N ASN A 16 -4.22 9.10 -14.84
CA ASN A 16 -4.50 10.52 -15.07
C ASN A 16 -3.56 11.37 -14.19
N GLY A 17 -2.76 12.24 -14.81
CA GLY A 17 -1.77 13.09 -14.13
C GLY A 17 -0.31 12.68 -14.37
N GLU A 18 0.60 13.27 -13.61
CA GLU A 18 2.05 13.07 -13.75
C GLU A 18 2.56 11.90 -12.89
N ILE A 19 3.41 11.05 -13.47
CA ILE A 19 4.01 9.92 -12.74
C ILE A 19 5.45 10.17 -12.27
N ASP A 20 6.02 11.32 -12.62
CA ASP A 20 7.34 11.78 -12.17
C ASP A 20 7.24 12.62 -10.88
N ILE A 21 6.42 12.15 -9.94
CA ILE A 21 6.20 12.78 -8.63
C ILE A 21 6.92 11.98 -7.54
N ASP A 22 7.57 12.67 -6.61
CA ASP A 22 8.19 12.03 -5.45
C ASP A 22 7.16 11.64 -4.40
N ILE A 23 7.13 10.34 -4.07
CA ILE A 23 6.33 9.77 -2.99
C ILE A 23 7.21 9.60 -1.75
N SER A 24 6.74 10.14 -0.62
CA SER A 24 7.40 10.10 0.70
C SER A 24 6.82 9.01 1.62
N ASN A 25 5.59 8.55 1.35
CA ASN A 25 4.89 7.60 2.20
C ASN A 25 3.77 6.90 1.43
N ILE A 26 3.42 5.66 1.83
CA ILE A 26 2.31 4.89 1.27
C ILE A 26 1.31 4.63 2.39
N ILE A 27 0.05 5.01 2.18
CA ILE A 27 -1.01 4.90 3.19
C ILE A 27 -2.29 4.34 2.57
N PHE A 28 -3.09 3.68 3.40
CA PHE A 28 -4.46 3.26 3.08
C PHE A 28 -5.47 3.74 4.15
N ASP A 29 -5.00 4.55 5.11
CA ASP A 29 -5.80 5.24 6.12
C ASP A 29 -5.58 6.74 5.92
N SER A 30 -6.59 7.45 5.43
CA SER A 30 -6.55 8.88 5.07
C SER A 30 -6.08 9.77 6.22
N ARG A 31 -6.29 9.37 7.47
CA ARG A 31 -5.87 10.10 8.68
C ARG A 31 -4.36 10.10 8.89
N LYS A 32 -3.64 9.21 8.20
CA LYS A 32 -2.17 9.09 8.28
C LYS A 32 -1.45 9.73 7.09
N ALA A 33 -2.20 10.34 6.17
CA ALA A 33 -1.60 11.06 5.06
C ALA A 33 -0.72 12.20 5.58
N ILE A 34 0.42 12.36 4.93
CA ILE A 34 1.35 13.47 5.12
C ILE A 34 1.70 14.03 3.74
N LYS A 35 2.45 15.13 3.70
CA LYS A 35 2.94 15.70 2.45
C LYS A 35 3.64 14.65 1.58
N ASN A 36 3.22 14.58 0.32
CA ASN A 36 3.71 13.65 -0.70
C ASN A 36 3.35 12.18 -0.44
N SER A 37 2.23 11.93 0.22
CA SER A 37 1.68 10.58 0.38
C SER A 37 1.08 10.04 -0.92
N LEU A 38 1.26 8.73 -1.14
CA LEU A 38 0.45 7.91 -2.03
C LEU A 38 -0.66 7.26 -1.21
N PHE A 39 -1.92 7.57 -1.53
CA PHE A 39 -3.08 6.97 -0.87
C PHE A 39 -3.65 5.84 -1.74
N VAL A 40 -3.82 4.66 -1.15
CA VAL A 40 -4.41 3.49 -1.81
C VAL A 40 -5.84 3.30 -1.30
N CYS A 41 -6.82 3.48 -2.19
CA CYS A 41 -8.24 3.34 -1.90
C CYS A 41 -8.62 1.86 -1.88
N ILE A 42 -8.55 1.25 -0.70
CA ILE A 42 -8.95 -0.15 -0.51
C ILE A 42 -10.47 -0.25 -0.48
N ASP A 43 -11.04 -1.08 -1.36
CA ASP A 43 -12.45 -1.49 -1.24
C ASP A 43 -12.57 -2.50 -0.08
N GLY A 44 -13.00 -1.98 1.07
CA GLY A 44 -13.18 -2.75 2.30
C GLY A 44 -14.57 -3.38 2.37
N THR A 45 -14.72 -4.40 3.22
CA THR A 45 -16.03 -5.06 3.44
C THR A 45 -17.01 -4.18 4.21
N THR A 46 -16.51 -3.24 5.01
CA THR A 46 -17.31 -2.34 5.85
C THR A 46 -17.27 -0.90 5.39
N VAL A 47 -16.17 -0.45 4.78
CA VAL A 47 -15.96 0.93 4.36
C VAL A 47 -15.20 0.97 3.04
N ASP A 48 -15.68 1.79 2.11
CA ASP A 48 -15.02 2.06 0.84
C ASP A 48 -13.98 3.19 1.00
N GLY A 49 -12.70 2.86 0.80
CA GLY A 49 -11.58 3.81 0.87
C GLY A 49 -11.69 5.00 -0.08
N HIS A 50 -12.42 4.87 -1.19
CA HIS A 50 -12.63 5.96 -2.16
C HIS A 50 -13.38 7.14 -1.53
N SER A 51 -14.22 6.89 -0.52
CA SER A 51 -14.95 7.94 0.20
C SER A 51 -14.03 8.91 0.95
N PHE A 52 -12.78 8.52 1.20
CA PHE A 52 -11.81 9.34 1.95
C PHE A 52 -10.77 10.03 1.08
N ILE A 53 -10.93 10.00 -0.25
CA ILE A 53 -10.08 10.74 -1.19
C ILE A 53 -9.96 12.23 -0.80
N PRO A 54 -11.07 12.96 -0.53
CA PRO A 54 -10.97 14.38 -0.18
C PRO A 54 -10.09 14.63 1.05
N GLN A 55 -10.26 13.80 2.09
CA GLN A 55 -9.48 13.90 3.32
C GLN A 55 -8.00 13.54 3.11
N ALA A 56 -7.70 12.53 2.28
CA ALA A 56 -6.33 12.16 1.98
C ALA A 56 -5.60 13.28 1.24
N ILE A 57 -6.26 13.92 0.27
CA ILE A 57 -5.74 15.07 -0.47
C ILE A 57 -5.50 16.25 0.47
N GLU A 58 -6.48 16.59 1.32
CA GLU A 58 -6.37 17.67 2.31
C GLU A 58 -5.16 17.49 3.23
N ASN A 59 -4.87 16.24 3.62
CA ASN A 59 -3.74 15.88 4.46
C ASN A 59 -2.39 15.77 3.71
N GLY A 60 -2.38 16.01 2.39
CA GLY A 60 -1.15 16.11 1.59
C GLY A 60 -0.84 14.92 0.68
N ALA A 61 -1.81 14.03 0.43
CA ALA A 61 -1.67 13.03 -0.63
C ALA A 61 -1.61 13.69 -2.00
N VAL A 62 -0.62 13.31 -2.81
CA VAL A 62 -0.38 13.86 -4.15
C VAL A 62 -0.69 12.85 -5.26
N ALA A 63 -0.87 11.59 -4.88
CA ALA A 63 -1.19 10.51 -5.79
C ALA A 63 -2.16 9.51 -5.13
N LEU A 64 -3.02 8.92 -5.96
CA LEU A 64 -4.09 8.01 -5.57
C LEU A 64 -4.02 6.71 -6.38
N ILE A 65 -4.18 5.56 -5.72
CA ILE A 65 -4.46 4.29 -6.38
C ILE A 65 -5.91 3.91 -6.11
N VAL A 66 -6.69 3.73 -7.16
CA VAL A 66 -8.15 3.56 -7.11
C VAL A 66 -8.58 2.32 -7.88
N GLN A 67 -9.73 1.74 -7.50
CA GLN A 67 -10.35 0.61 -8.17
C GLN A 67 -11.54 1.02 -9.05
N LYS A 68 -12.14 2.17 -8.73
CA LYS A 68 -13.35 2.70 -9.36
C LYS A 68 -13.03 4.00 -10.09
N GLU A 69 -13.85 4.36 -11.06
CA GLU A 69 -13.84 5.72 -11.60
C GLU A 69 -14.22 6.70 -10.50
N VAL A 70 -13.40 7.72 -10.33
CA VAL A 70 -13.59 8.78 -9.34
C VAL A 70 -13.20 10.11 -9.95
N ASP A 71 -13.94 11.15 -9.59
CA ASP A 71 -13.61 12.51 -9.98
C ASP A 71 -12.50 13.03 -9.07
N ILE A 72 -11.38 13.43 -9.67
CA ILE A 72 -10.16 13.78 -8.95
C ILE A 72 -9.78 15.21 -9.32
N PRO A 73 -9.54 16.10 -8.33
CA PRO A 73 -9.14 17.48 -8.59
C PRO A 73 -7.85 17.58 -9.40
N ASP A 74 -7.74 18.66 -10.18
CA ASP A 74 -6.52 19.00 -10.91
C ASP A 74 -5.29 19.03 -9.99
N GLY A 75 -4.17 18.50 -10.49
CA GLY A 75 -2.91 18.44 -9.76
C GLY A 75 -2.73 17.20 -8.86
N ILE A 76 -3.74 16.34 -8.75
CA ILE A 76 -3.61 15.04 -8.08
C ILE A 76 -3.53 13.93 -9.13
N THR A 77 -2.52 13.09 -9.01
CA THR A 77 -2.37 11.96 -9.93
C THR A 77 -3.21 10.78 -9.47
N SER A 78 -3.86 10.11 -10.42
CA SER A 78 -4.67 8.93 -10.16
C SER A 78 -4.24 7.76 -11.01
N VAL A 79 -4.27 6.58 -10.40
CA VAL A 79 -3.90 5.33 -11.04
C VAL A 79 -5.00 4.32 -10.77
N ARG A 80 -5.77 3.98 -11.80
CA ARG A 80 -6.83 2.99 -11.71
C ARG A 80 -6.30 1.59 -11.98
N ILE A 81 -6.58 0.65 -11.09
CA ILE A 81 -6.20 -0.76 -11.20
C ILE A 81 -7.38 -1.66 -10.86
N GLU A 82 -7.32 -2.94 -11.26
CA GLU A 82 -8.39 -3.90 -10.97
C GLU A 82 -8.47 -4.28 -9.49
N ASP A 83 -7.33 -4.37 -8.79
CA ASP A 83 -7.27 -4.78 -7.38
C ASP A 83 -6.34 -3.85 -6.58
N THR A 84 -6.93 -3.00 -5.75
CA THR A 84 -6.17 -2.05 -4.92
C THR A 84 -5.46 -2.69 -3.73
N ARG A 85 -5.86 -3.89 -3.29
CA ARG A 85 -5.14 -4.65 -2.26
C ARG A 85 -3.85 -5.21 -2.81
N TYR A 86 -3.90 -5.77 -4.03
CA TYR A 86 -2.69 -6.17 -4.75
C TYR A 86 -1.79 -4.95 -5.01
N GLY A 87 -2.38 -3.85 -5.48
CA GLY A 87 -1.69 -2.58 -5.66
C GLY A 87 -0.91 -2.14 -4.42
N LEU A 88 -1.57 -2.09 -3.26
CA LEU A 88 -0.96 -1.73 -1.98
C LEU A 88 0.24 -2.63 -1.66
N ALA A 89 0.10 -3.95 -1.78
CA ALA A 89 1.17 -4.90 -1.50
C ALA A 89 2.37 -4.68 -2.41
N HIS A 90 2.14 -4.49 -3.71
CA HIS A 90 3.18 -4.25 -4.71
C HIS A 90 3.94 -2.95 -4.46
N VAL A 91 3.22 -1.82 -4.33
CA VAL A 91 3.86 -0.53 -4.13
C VAL A 91 4.59 -0.46 -2.78
N SER A 92 4.06 -1.11 -1.73
CA SER A 92 4.72 -1.20 -0.43
C SER A 92 6.00 -2.03 -0.51
N GLY A 93 5.97 -3.17 -1.22
CA GLY A 93 7.15 -3.99 -1.47
C GLY A 93 8.27 -3.17 -2.11
N LYS A 94 7.96 -2.42 -3.18
CA LYS A 94 8.94 -1.56 -3.84
C LYS A 94 9.44 -0.41 -2.97
N PHE A 95 8.53 0.29 -2.29
CA PHE A 95 8.86 1.45 -1.47
C PHE A 95 9.80 1.10 -0.30
N PHE A 96 9.59 -0.07 0.32
CA PHE A 96 10.42 -0.56 1.42
C PHE A 96 11.57 -1.49 0.96
N ASN A 97 11.91 -1.49 -0.34
CA ASN A 97 12.99 -2.28 -0.93
C ASN A 97 12.89 -3.80 -0.66
N ASN A 98 11.67 -4.36 -0.76
CA ASN A 98 11.38 -5.79 -0.63
C ASN A 98 12.06 -6.45 0.59
N PRO A 99 11.72 -6.01 1.81
CA PRO A 99 12.49 -6.36 3.01
C PRO A 99 12.47 -7.86 3.30
N SER A 100 11.45 -8.60 2.86
CA SER A 100 11.35 -10.05 3.00
C SER A 100 12.48 -10.82 2.31
N GLY A 101 13.17 -10.23 1.33
CA GLY A 101 14.37 -10.82 0.73
C GLY A 101 15.62 -10.73 1.62
N CYS A 102 15.58 -9.89 2.66
CA CYS A 102 16.71 -9.60 3.54
C CYS A 102 16.71 -10.42 4.85
N PHE A 103 15.67 -11.21 5.11
CA PHE A 103 15.58 -12.05 6.31
C PHE A 103 14.77 -13.33 6.05
N LYS A 104 14.93 -14.33 6.91
CA LYS A 104 14.14 -15.58 6.84
C LYS A 104 12.74 -15.32 7.39
N LEU A 105 11.73 -15.28 6.52
CA LEU A 105 10.32 -15.14 6.90
C LEU A 105 9.63 -16.50 7.00
N VAL A 106 8.99 -16.78 8.14
CA VAL A 106 8.18 -17.99 8.36
C VAL A 106 6.71 -17.61 8.53
N GLY A 107 5.85 -18.10 7.64
CA GLY A 107 4.40 -17.90 7.72
C GLY A 107 3.71 -19.05 8.45
N ILE A 108 2.95 -18.75 9.49
CA ILE A 108 2.15 -19.74 10.24
C ILE A 108 0.66 -19.43 10.05
N THR A 109 -0.07 -20.37 9.46
CA THR A 109 -1.52 -20.27 9.23
C THR A 109 -2.28 -21.45 9.86
N GLY A 110 -3.60 -21.31 10.05
CA GLY A 110 -4.46 -22.32 10.65
C GLY A 110 -5.51 -21.75 11.60
N THR A 111 -6.59 -22.48 11.86
CA THR A 111 -7.72 -21.99 12.66
C THR A 111 -7.35 -21.78 14.13
N LYS A 112 -6.45 -22.62 14.67
CA LYS A 112 -5.95 -22.57 16.06
C LYS A 112 -4.43 -22.75 16.09
N GLY A 113 -3.79 -22.40 17.20
CA GLY A 113 -2.37 -22.67 17.44
C GLY A 113 -1.37 -21.69 16.82
N LYS A 114 -1.78 -20.82 15.87
CA LYS A 114 -0.88 -19.85 15.20
C LYS A 114 0.02 -19.08 16.18
N THR A 115 -0.60 -18.42 17.17
CA THR A 115 0.11 -17.63 18.17
C THR A 115 1.07 -18.48 18.99
N THR A 116 0.60 -19.63 19.50
CA THR A 116 1.45 -20.53 20.29
C THR A 116 2.67 -21.00 19.49
N THR A 117 2.46 -21.39 18.23
CA THR A 117 3.53 -21.83 17.33
C THR A 117 4.50 -20.70 17.00
N THR A 118 4.04 -19.46 16.80
CA THR A 118 4.95 -18.32 16.56
C THR A 118 5.84 -18.06 17.77
N PHE A 119 5.30 -18.16 18.99
CA PHE A 119 6.09 -18.01 20.23
C PHE A 119 7.07 -19.16 20.44
N MET A 120 6.67 -20.41 20.21
CA MET A 120 7.56 -21.57 20.31
C MET A 120 8.71 -21.48 19.32
N LEU A 121 8.42 -21.18 18.05
CA LEU A 121 9.44 -21.03 17.02
C LEU A 121 10.43 -19.90 17.36
N LYS A 122 9.91 -18.75 17.82
CA LYS A 122 10.74 -17.63 18.27
C LYS A 122 11.72 -18.08 19.36
N ASN A 123 11.23 -18.73 20.41
CA ASN A 123 12.08 -19.17 21.53
C ASN A 123 13.14 -20.19 21.10
N ILE A 124 12.80 -21.11 20.19
CA ILE A 124 13.75 -22.10 19.66
C ILE A 124 14.87 -21.40 18.87
N LEU A 125 14.52 -20.45 18.00
CA LEU A 125 15.51 -19.71 17.21
C LEU A 125 16.40 -18.83 18.09
N GLU A 126 15.82 -18.11 19.07
CA GLU A 126 16.59 -17.28 20.00
C GLU A 126 17.54 -18.11 20.87
N ALA A 127 17.14 -19.32 21.27
CA ALA A 127 18.00 -20.23 22.03
C ALA A 127 19.11 -20.88 21.19
N ALA A 128 18.90 -21.02 19.87
CA ALA A 128 19.85 -21.67 18.96
C ALA A 128 20.93 -20.72 18.40
N GLY A 129 20.69 -19.40 18.42
CA GLY A 129 21.58 -18.37 17.83
C GLY A 129 21.39 -18.21 16.32
#